data_AF-A0A6C0DNX8-F1
#
_entry.id   AF-A0A6C0DNX8-F1
#
_cell.length_a   1.000
_cell.length_b   1.000
_cell.length_c   1.000
_cell.angle_alpha   90.00
_cell.angle_beta   90.00
_cell.angle_gamma   90.00
#
_symmetry.space_group_name_H-M   'P 1'
#
loop_
_entity.id
_entity.type
_entity.pdbx_description
1 polymer ?
#
loop_
_entity_poly.entity_id
_entity_poly.type
_entity_poly.pdbx_seq_one_letter_code
_entity_poly.pdbx_strand_id
1 'polypeptide(L)'
;MILICGASGLVGKEMCKLLDHCNIDYIGTYNSNSIDKPNMFKIDFFNPVALEEFLIYHKITSCVFCIVERITDICEKDWNKIKTTNIDIVHIASYLCNKLNIKFIHLSTDYVFDGSNQPNYPDSSKNPLQNYGISKLTSEYRVLSNCINSCIIRTPVLYSTLSKIHDNAVCLIGKNVMDLRKDIKYTEDNYSIRRPLFIPDLCNFVLEVIFNDNKGIFHFYNPYNKFTKYEICQIIGKYLDINTTNIIPNNTKSEGLAPRPYDTQLKDDKLDILKYSFKNFDYSIQLCFDKFKHSNICIENKHDFFIMLDLDGTLIDSNLAHYNAYKKVFNKYDYSFLSIDEWNNIILNDNFDNYLHHFSFETPKVSGVLSDNGDTFSALEMRKGVKTLFDENMFNIIKLEKLDLMKYEEISFTKNSELFLRFLIENKFNFCIVTNTKKETVNIFKEKLSILNDIKQWIYRDDYNLPKPDSECYNIAKQKYYNNEKYIIGIEDSMVGYNALKPNTDIIYIYNNTTIFKNNDCYLFNDYNNIFTL
;
A
#
# COMPACT_ATOMS: atom_id res chain seq x y z
N MET A 1 -2.60 -0.69 32.88
CA MET A 1 -2.42 -1.35 31.56
C MET A 1 -3.32 -0.66 30.57
N ILE A 2 -2.79 -0.20 29.43
CA ILE A 2 -3.57 0.48 28.38
C ILE A 2 -3.97 -0.54 27.30
N LEU A 3 -5.24 -0.57 26.91
CA LEU A 3 -5.73 -1.35 25.77
C LEU A 3 -5.85 -0.46 24.53
N ILE A 4 -5.20 -0.83 23.42
CA ILE A 4 -5.33 -0.18 22.11
C ILE A 4 -6.16 -1.08 21.20
N CYS A 5 -7.45 -0.75 21.04
CA CYS A 5 -8.32 -1.46 20.13
C CYS A 5 -8.07 -0.99 18.70
N GLY A 6 -7.65 -1.90 17.81
CA GLY A 6 -7.27 -1.56 16.43
C GLY A 6 -5.81 -1.13 16.30
N ALA A 7 -4.90 -1.77 17.04
CA ALA A 7 -3.45 -1.58 17.01
C ALA A 7 -2.84 -1.78 15.60
N SER A 8 -3.49 -2.57 14.73
CA SER A 8 -3.05 -2.77 13.35
C SER A 8 -3.44 -1.62 12.40
N GLY A 9 -4.34 -0.73 12.84
CA GLY A 9 -4.77 0.45 12.10
C GLY A 9 -3.79 1.61 12.24
N LEU A 10 -3.97 2.66 11.43
CA LEU A 10 -3.00 3.75 11.34
C LEU A 10 -2.77 4.47 12.68
N VAL A 11 -3.85 4.88 13.36
CA VAL A 11 -3.74 5.52 14.68
C VAL A 11 -3.26 4.55 15.74
N GLY A 12 -3.71 3.29 15.70
CA GLY A 12 -3.28 2.26 16.64
C GLY A 12 -1.77 2.00 16.59
N LYS A 13 -1.18 1.94 15.39
CA LYS A 13 0.27 1.77 15.21
C LYS A 13 1.06 2.93 15.79
N GLU A 14 0.64 4.16 15.55
CA GLU A 14 1.30 5.35 16.11
C GLU A 14 1.18 5.42 17.63
N MET A 15 0.01 5.05 18.18
CA MET A 15 -0.16 4.90 19.64
C MET A 15 0.80 3.86 20.22
N CYS A 16 0.88 2.67 19.61
CA CYS A 16 1.80 1.62 20.04
C CYS A 16 3.26 2.12 20.00
N LYS A 17 3.66 2.79 18.92
CA LYS A 17 5.01 3.35 18.76
C LYS A 17 5.32 4.40 19.83
N LEU A 18 4.37 5.27 20.14
CA LEU A 18 4.52 6.28 21.21
C LEU A 18 4.67 5.60 22.58
N LEU A 19 3.82 4.62 22.88
CA LEU A 19 3.85 3.90 24.15
C LEU A 19 5.16 3.13 24.35
N ASP A 20 5.70 2.54 23.28
CA ASP A 20 7.04 1.95 23.28
C ASP A 20 8.13 2.98 23.63
N HIS A 21 8.12 4.14 22.96
CA HIS A 21 9.09 5.20 23.23
C HIS A 21 9.01 5.72 24.68
N CYS A 22 7.81 5.71 25.27
CA CYS A 22 7.58 6.13 26.63
C CYS A 22 7.78 5.00 27.67
N ASN A 23 8.10 3.77 27.26
CA ASN A 23 8.14 2.59 28.14
C ASN A 23 6.84 2.40 28.95
N ILE A 24 5.69 2.55 28.30
CA ILE A 24 4.37 2.37 28.93
C ILE A 24 3.77 1.03 28.50
N ASP A 25 3.43 0.19 29.48
CA ASP A 25 2.82 -1.12 29.22
C ASP A 25 1.44 -1.00 28.57
N TYR A 26 1.28 -1.73 27.47
CA TYR A 26 0.03 -1.78 26.73
C TYR A 26 -0.24 -3.14 26.11
N ILE A 27 -1.50 -3.35 25.75
CA ILE A 27 -1.99 -4.47 24.96
C ILE A 27 -2.63 -3.93 23.69
N GLY A 28 -2.28 -4.49 22.54
CA GLY A 28 -2.87 -4.12 21.26
C GLY A 28 -3.83 -5.20 20.74
N THR A 29 -4.84 -4.78 19.97
CA THR A 29 -5.76 -5.71 19.32
C THR A 29 -5.79 -5.55 17.81
N TYR A 30 -6.05 -6.64 17.10
CA TYR A 30 -6.19 -6.66 15.64
C TYR A 30 -7.38 -7.55 15.21
N ASN A 31 -7.73 -7.45 13.92
CA ASN A 31 -8.74 -8.35 13.31
C ASN A 31 -8.08 -9.34 12.34
N SER A 32 -7.82 -8.90 11.10
CA SER A 32 -7.24 -9.75 10.04
C SER A 32 -5.74 -9.57 9.86
N ASN A 33 -5.20 -8.40 10.23
CA ASN A 33 -3.78 -8.09 10.08
C ASN A 33 -3.07 -8.35 11.40
N SER A 34 -2.49 -9.55 11.57
CA SER A 34 -1.68 -9.87 12.74
C SER A 34 -0.47 -8.94 12.83
N ILE A 35 -0.02 -8.72 14.05
CA ILE A 35 1.16 -7.93 14.36
C ILE A 35 2.12 -8.87 15.05
N ASP A 36 3.31 -9.05 14.46
CA ASP A 36 4.35 -9.89 15.04
C ASP A 36 5.07 -9.14 16.16
N LYS A 37 4.38 -9.04 17.30
CA LYS A 37 4.84 -8.37 18.52
C LYS A 37 4.16 -9.00 19.73
N PRO A 38 4.82 -9.15 20.89
CA PRO A 38 4.16 -9.58 22.12
C PRO A 38 2.96 -8.69 22.48
N ASN A 39 2.03 -9.25 23.26
CA ASN A 39 0.84 -8.56 23.76
C ASN A 39 -0.10 -8.03 22.64
N MET A 40 -0.17 -8.74 21.52
CA MET A 40 -1.08 -8.47 20.41
C MET A 40 -2.12 -9.58 20.30
N PHE A 41 -3.40 -9.25 20.47
CA PHE A 41 -4.48 -10.23 20.54
C PHE A 41 -5.56 -9.99 19.47
N LYS A 42 -6.06 -11.07 18.88
CA LYS A 42 -7.30 -11.01 18.10
C LYS A 42 -8.48 -11.06 19.06
N ILE A 43 -9.34 -10.05 19.01
CA ILE A 43 -10.53 -9.96 19.88
C ILE A 43 -11.79 -9.97 19.02
N ASP A 44 -12.76 -10.80 19.42
CA ASP A 44 -14.13 -10.71 18.92
C ASP A 44 -14.98 -9.87 19.88
N PHE A 45 -15.40 -8.69 19.42
CA PHE A 45 -16.23 -7.77 20.21
C PHE A 45 -17.68 -8.25 20.36
N PHE A 46 -18.12 -9.25 19.60
CA PHE A 46 -19.46 -9.84 19.71
C PHE A 46 -19.55 -10.97 20.73
N ASN A 47 -18.45 -11.28 21.43
CA ASN A 47 -18.44 -12.14 22.61
C ASN A 47 -18.18 -11.29 23.88
N PRO A 48 -19.22 -10.66 24.46
CA PRO A 48 -19.04 -9.75 25.59
C PRO A 48 -18.53 -10.45 26.85
N VAL A 49 -18.80 -11.75 27.02
CA VAL A 49 -18.30 -12.54 28.17
C VAL A 49 -16.79 -12.68 28.08
N ALA A 50 -16.28 -13.16 26.93
CA ALA A 50 -14.84 -13.30 26.72
C ALA A 50 -14.12 -11.95 26.76
N LEU A 51 -14.74 -10.89 26.23
CA LEU A 51 -14.19 -9.53 26.29
C LEU A 51 -14.11 -9.02 27.74
N GLU A 52 -15.15 -9.25 28.55
CA GLU A 52 -15.13 -8.88 29.97
C GLU A 52 -14.03 -9.63 30.74
N GLU A 53 -13.94 -10.95 30.57
CA GLU A 53 -12.89 -11.78 31.17
C GLU A 53 -11.50 -11.30 30.76
N PHE A 54 -11.30 -10.97 29.48
CA PHE A 54 -10.06 -10.42 28.97
C PHE A 54 -9.68 -9.10 29.64
N LEU A 55 -10.63 -8.16 29.75
CA LEU A 55 -10.41 -6.85 30.38
C LEU A 55 -10.01 -6.99 31.86
N ILE A 56 -10.64 -7.92 32.58
CA ILE A 56 -10.35 -8.21 34.00
C ILE A 56 -8.99 -8.89 34.14
N TYR A 57 -8.73 -9.95 33.39
CA TYR A 57 -7.49 -10.74 33.46
C TYR A 57 -6.25 -9.86 33.24
N HIS A 58 -6.31 -8.98 32.24
CA HIS A 58 -5.22 -8.08 31.91
C HIS A 58 -5.20 -6.77 32.71
N LYS A 59 -6.14 -6.58 33.64
CA LYS A 59 -6.22 -5.40 34.52
C LYS A 59 -6.19 -4.09 33.71
N ILE A 60 -7.01 -4.03 32.66
CA ILE A 60 -7.10 -2.85 31.80
C ILE A 60 -7.64 -1.66 32.62
N THR A 61 -6.99 -0.51 32.51
CA THR A 61 -7.41 0.73 33.21
C THR A 61 -7.86 1.81 32.23
N SER A 62 -7.42 1.74 30.98
CA SER A 62 -7.82 2.66 29.91
C SER A 62 -7.91 1.91 28.59
N CYS A 63 -8.91 2.24 27.77
CA CYS A 63 -9.15 1.69 26.45
C CYS A 63 -9.18 2.81 25.42
N VAL A 64 -8.25 2.78 24.47
CA VAL A 64 -8.24 3.68 23.30
C VAL A 64 -8.85 2.94 22.12
N PHE A 65 -9.99 3.43 21.64
CA PHE A 65 -10.78 2.78 20.61
C PHE A 65 -10.52 3.37 19.23
N CYS A 66 -9.68 2.71 18.44
CA CYS A 66 -9.27 3.14 17.09
C CYS A 66 -9.94 2.35 15.96
N ILE A 67 -10.78 1.34 16.26
CA ILE A 67 -11.43 0.50 15.25
C ILE A 67 -12.52 1.32 14.54
N VAL A 68 -12.45 1.38 13.20
CA VAL A 68 -13.41 2.11 12.37
C VAL A 68 -13.31 1.67 10.90
N GLU A 69 -14.45 1.55 10.21
CA GLU A 69 -14.53 1.63 8.75
C GLU A 69 -14.67 3.12 8.37
N ARG A 70 -13.63 3.64 7.71
CA ARG A 70 -13.48 5.08 7.44
C ARG A 70 -13.63 5.45 5.97
N ILE A 71 -13.69 4.45 5.08
CA ILE A 71 -13.81 4.70 3.65
C ILE A 71 -15.26 5.08 3.36
N THR A 72 -15.51 6.36 3.14
CA THR A 72 -16.86 6.92 2.99
C THR A 72 -17.68 6.22 1.92
N ASP A 73 -17.06 5.84 0.80
CA ASP A 73 -17.77 5.20 -0.30
C ASP A 73 -18.20 3.76 0.04
N ILE A 74 -17.43 3.09 0.90
CA ILE A 74 -17.85 1.81 1.51
C ILE A 74 -18.99 2.08 2.48
N CYS A 75 -18.92 3.18 3.24
CA CYS A 75 -19.95 3.54 4.20
C CYS A 75 -21.30 3.85 3.55
N GLU A 76 -21.30 4.44 2.36
CA GLU A 76 -22.52 4.69 1.60
C GLU A 76 -23.14 3.42 1.00
N LYS A 77 -22.32 2.41 0.71
CA LYS A 77 -22.78 1.18 0.03
C LYS A 77 -23.28 0.10 0.98
N ASP A 78 -22.78 0.03 2.22
CA ASP A 78 -23.07 -1.07 3.13
C ASP A 78 -23.31 -0.61 4.58
N TRP A 79 -24.51 -0.06 4.84
CA TRP A 79 -24.89 0.44 6.15
C TRP A 79 -24.85 -0.63 7.25
N ASN A 80 -25.16 -1.90 6.92
CA ASN A 80 -25.14 -2.98 7.91
C ASN A 80 -23.72 -3.23 8.42
N LYS A 81 -22.73 -3.30 7.51
CA LYS A 81 -21.32 -3.40 7.91
C LYS A 81 -20.88 -2.19 8.73
N ILE A 82 -21.32 -0.98 8.38
CA ILE A 82 -20.99 0.24 9.12
C ILE A 82 -21.61 0.24 10.51
N LYS A 83 -22.89 -0.14 10.65
CA LYS A 83 -23.55 -0.25 11.95
C LYS A 83 -22.78 -1.22 12.85
N THR A 84 -22.43 -2.39 12.34
CA THR A 84 -21.65 -3.39 13.07
C THR A 84 -20.28 -2.83 13.50
N THR A 85 -19.53 -2.24 12.57
CA THR A 85 -18.12 -1.85 12.79
C THR A 85 -17.94 -0.53 13.53
N ASN A 86 -18.81 0.45 13.29
CA ASN A 86 -18.64 1.82 13.80
C ASN A 86 -19.55 2.10 15.00
N ILE A 87 -20.62 1.33 15.22
CA ILE A 87 -21.63 1.60 16.25
C ILE A 87 -21.71 0.45 17.27
N ASP A 88 -22.00 -0.77 16.82
CA ASP A 88 -22.34 -1.87 17.73
C ASP A 88 -21.15 -2.31 18.59
N ILE A 89 -19.96 -2.48 18.00
CA ILE A 89 -18.76 -2.83 18.78
C ILE A 89 -18.34 -1.70 19.74
N VAL A 90 -18.58 -0.44 19.38
CA VAL A 90 -18.31 0.72 20.25
C VAL A 90 -19.27 0.72 21.42
N HIS A 91 -20.55 0.40 21.18
CA HIS A 91 -21.55 0.25 22.23
C HIS A 91 -21.15 -0.84 23.23
N ILE A 92 -20.78 -2.04 22.76
CA ILE A 92 -20.37 -3.15 23.63
C ILE A 92 -19.12 -2.78 24.44
N ALA A 93 -18.08 -2.26 23.77
CA ALA A 93 -16.82 -1.91 24.43
C ALA A 93 -17.00 -0.80 25.47
N SER A 94 -17.73 0.27 25.14
CA SER A 94 -17.99 1.38 26.09
C SER A 94 -18.83 0.93 27.29
N TYR A 95 -19.81 0.05 27.08
CA TYR A 95 -20.61 -0.51 28.17
C TYR A 95 -19.76 -1.32 29.16
N LEU A 96 -18.93 -2.24 28.65
CA LEU A 96 -18.02 -3.03 29.49
C LEU A 96 -16.98 -2.16 30.20
N CYS A 97 -16.46 -1.14 29.52
CA CYS A 97 -15.54 -0.20 30.13
C CYS A 97 -16.19 0.53 31.31
N ASN A 98 -17.45 0.97 31.18
CA ASN A 98 -18.18 1.57 32.28
C ASN A 98 -18.38 0.60 33.45
N LYS A 99 -18.83 -0.63 33.17
CA LYS A 99 -19.04 -1.69 34.17
C LYS A 99 -17.79 -1.95 35.00
N LEU A 100 -16.62 -1.88 34.38
CA LEU A 100 -15.31 -2.17 34.99
C LEU A 100 -14.54 -0.92 35.43
N ASN A 101 -15.15 0.27 35.36
CA ASN A 101 -14.51 1.56 35.65
C ASN A 101 -13.22 1.82 34.84
N ILE A 102 -13.20 1.36 33.59
CA ILE A 102 -12.13 1.58 32.62
C ILE A 102 -12.39 2.90 31.90
N LYS A 103 -11.37 3.76 31.80
CA LYS A 103 -11.48 4.99 31.02
C LYS A 103 -11.59 4.67 29.53
N PHE A 104 -12.64 5.16 28.86
CA PHE A 104 -12.88 4.89 27.44
C PHE A 104 -12.57 6.11 26.56
N ILE A 105 -11.57 6.02 25.69
CA ILE A 105 -11.20 7.08 24.75
C ILE A 105 -11.70 6.69 23.36
N HIS A 106 -12.61 7.49 22.81
CA HIS A 106 -13.24 7.25 21.51
C HIS A 106 -12.82 8.31 20.50
N LEU A 107 -12.23 7.88 19.38
CA LEU A 107 -11.90 8.79 18.29
C LEU A 107 -13.11 9.03 17.40
N SER A 108 -13.45 10.29 17.18
CA SER A 108 -14.52 10.75 16.30
C SER A 108 -13.98 11.70 15.22
N THR A 109 -14.87 12.33 14.47
CA THR A 109 -14.57 13.05 13.23
C THR A 109 -15.25 14.41 13.20
N ASP A 110 -14.64 15.34 12.48
CA ASP A 110 -15.24 16.60 12.04
C ASP A 110 -16.44 16.41 11.09
N TYR A 111 -16.57 15.27 10.43
CA TYR A 111 -17.72 14.91 9.58
C TYR A 111 -19.04 14.67 10.32
N VAL A 112 -19.09 14.91 11.64
CA VAL A 112 -20.37 15.08 12.35
C VAL A 112 -21.03 16.43 12.04
N PHE A 113 -20.30 17.36 11.42
CA PHE A 113 -20.78 18.67 10.99
C PHE A 113 -20.97 18.72 9.46
N ASP A 114 -21.92 19.53 8.99
CA ASP A 114 -22.19 19.71 7.54
C ASP A 114 -21.27 20.75 6.88
N GLY A 115 -20.52 21.50 7.68
CA GLY A 115 -19.67 22.59 7.22
C GLY A 115 -20.43 23.76 6.58
N SER A 116 -21.70 23.96 6.96
CA SER A 116 -22.50 25.14 6.62
C SER A 116 -22.30 26.30 7.59
N ASN A 117 -21.89 26.00 8.84
CA ASN A 117 -21.61 26.96 9.89
C ASN A 117 -20.24 26.66 10.52
N GLN A 118 -19.43 27.70 10.73
CA GLN A 118 -18.10 27.61 11.31
C GLN A 118 -17.78 28.84 12.16
N PRO A 119 -16.96 28.69 13.21
CA PRO A 119 -16.33 27.46 13.70
C PRO A 119 -17.29 26.55 14.49
N ASN A 120 -17.00 25.25 14.52
CA ASN A 120 -17.72 24.24 15.28
C ASN A 120 -17.03 23.97 16.61
N TYR A 121 -17.76 24.10 17.72
CA TYR A 121 -17.33 23.80 19.08
C TYR A 121 -17.83 22.41 19.53
N PRO A 122 -17.35 21.83 20.64
CA PRO A 122 -17.81 20.54 21.16
C PRO A 122 -19.34 20.41 21.24
N ASP A 123 -20.00 21.49 21.68
CA ASP A 123 -21.44 21.56 21.93
C ASP A 123 -22.25 22.10 20.73
N SER A 124 -21.60 22.43 19.61
CA SER A 124 -22.29 22.84 18.38
C SER A 124 -23.23 21.76 17.85
N SER A 125 -24.29 22.20 17.14
CA SER A 125 -25.25 21.32 16.48
C SER A 125 -24.56 20.44 15.44
N LYS A 126 -24.84 19.14 15.46
CA LYS A 126 -24.27 18.15 14.54
C LYS A 126 -25.27 17.87 13.44
N ASN A 127 -24.82 17.85 12.19
CA ASN A 127 -25.62 17.56 11.02
C ASN A 127 -24.76 16.82 9.97
N PRO A 128 -24.42 15.54 10.19
CA PRO A 128 -23.54 14.81 9.27
C PRO A 128 -24.21 14.65 7.90
N LEU A 129 -23.45 14.91 6.83
CA LEU A 129 -23.96 14.80 5.45
C LEU A 129 -23.91 13.37 4.89
N GLN A 130 -23.09 12.50 5.46
CA GLN A 130 -22.75 11.18 4.91
C GLN A 130 -22.80 10.08 5.98
N ASN A 131 -22.99 8.83 5.55
CA ASN A 131 -23.18 7.66 6.40
C ASN A 131 -22.01 7.43 7.38
N TYR A 132 -20.77 7.73 6.95
CA TYR A 132 -19.63 7.71 7.86
C TYR A 132 -19.83 8.68 9.04
N GLY A 133 -20.19 9.94 8.77
CA GLY A 133 -20.46 10.95 9.79
C GLY A 133 -21.63 10.57 10.71
N ILE A 134 -22.72 10.05 10.13
CA ILE A 134 -23.88 9.54 10.88
C ILE A 134 -23.46 8.42 11.83
N SER A 135 -22.65 7.46 11.36
CA SER A 135 -22.18 6.35 12.17
C SER A 135 -21.31 6.81 13.34
N LYS A 136 -20.41 7.78 13.09
CA LYS A 136 -19.55 8.35 14.13
C LYS A 136 -20.36 9.13 15.15
N LEU A 137 -21.29 9.98 14.72
CA LEU A 137 -22.19 10.68 15.64
C LEU A 137 -23.04 9.71 16.48
N THR A 138 -23.55 8.64 15.85
CA THR A 138 -24.33 7.62 16.58
C THR A 138 -23.46 6.91 17.62
N SER A 139 -22.21 6.60 17.27
CA SER A 139 -21.24 6.01 18.21
C SER A 139 -20.92 6.95 19.38
N GLU A 140 -20.83 8.27 19.15
CA GLU A 140 -20.66 9.26 20.23
C GLU A 140 -21.83 9.18 21.22
N TYR A 141 -23.07 9.11 20.74
CA TYR A 141 -24.24 8.96 21.61
C TYR A 141 -24.21 7.67 22.42
N ARG A 142 -23.78 6.55 21.81
CA ARG A 142 -23.62 5.27 22.52
C ARG A 142 -22.57 5.36 23.62
N VAL A 143 -21.43 6.00 23.35
CA VAL A 143 -20.37 6.18 24.35
C VAL A 143 -20.86 7.03 25.51
N LEU A 144 -21.48 8.19 25.23
CA LEU A 144 -21.99 9.09 26.24
C LEU A 144 -23.10 8.45 27.09
N SER A 145 -23.96 7.62 26.49
CA SER A 145 -25.03 6.92 27.24
C SER A 145 -24.49 5.78 28.10
N ASN A 146 -23.38 5.16 27.70
CA ASN A 146 -22.88 3.94 28.33
C ASN A 146 -21.80 4.20 29.37
N CYS A 147 -20.90 5.16 29.14
CA CYS A 147 -19.66 5.31 29.88
C CYS A 147 -19.44 6.73 30.39
N ILE A 148 -19.59 6.91 31.70
CA ILE A 148 -19.40 8.22 32.35
C ILE A 148 -17.93 8.65 32.34
N ASN A 149 -17.00 7.68 32.43
CA ASN A 149 -15.57 7.90 32.36
C ASN A 149 -15.05 7.79 30.92
N SER A 150 -15.68 8.54 30.01
CA SER A 150 -15.30 8.55 28.60
C SER A 150 -14.81 9.91 28.12
N CYS A 151 -13.92 9.87 27.12
CA CYS A 151 -13.44 11.03 26.40
C CYS A 151 -13.62 10.79 24.89
N ILE A 152 -14.36 11.66 24.23
CA ILE A 152 -14.58 11.63 22.79
C ILE A 152 -13.71 12.71 22.16
N ILE A 153 -12.83 12.34 21.23
CA ILE A 153 -11.92 13.27 20.57
C ILE A 153 -12.33 13.38 19.10
N ARG A 154 -12.94 14.50 18.70
CA ARG A 154 -13.23 14.80 17.29
C ARG A 154 -11.97 15.33 16.62
N THR A 155 -11.65 14.76 15.45
CA THR A 155 -10.45 15.09 14.69
C THR A 155 -10.81 15.38 13.24
N PRO A 156 -10.03 16.23 12.53
CA PRO A 156 -10.14 16.37 11.10
C PRO A 156 -9.46 15.20 10.37
N VAL A 157 -9.20 15.34 9.07
CA VAL A 157 -8.50 14.30 8.29
C VAL A 157 -7.12 13.97 8.87
N LEU A 158 -6.88 12.69 9.10
CA LEU A 158 -5.66 12.17 9.74
C LEU A 158 -4.65 11.63 8.72
N TYR A 159 -3.35 11.79 9.01
CA TYR A 159 -2.25 11.21 8.24
C TYR A 159 -1.02 10.92 9.11
N SER A 160 -0.14 10.05 8.64
CA SER A 160 1.07 9.62 9.36
C SER A 160 2.12 9.06 8.38
N THR A 161 3.38 9.03 8.81
CA THR A 161 4.50 8.41 8.08
C THR A 161 4.42 6.88 8.00
N LEU A 162 3.63 6.23 8.87
CA LEU A 162 3.40 4.78 8.85
C LEU A 162 2.35 4.35 7.82
N SER A 163 1.83 5.30 7.05
CA SER A 163 0.81 5.04 6.03
C SER A 163 1.45 4.44 4.80
N LYS A 164 0.89 3.33 4.29
CA LYS A 164 1.04 3.01 2.88
C LYS A 164 0.38 4.11 2.06
N ILE A 165 0.72 4.18 0.78
CA ILE A 165 0.29 5.31 -0.03
C ILE A 165 -1.23 5.39 -0.25
N HIS A 166 -1.96 4.30 0.02
CA HIS A 166 -3.43 4.23 -0.01
C HIS A 166 -4.10 4.25 1.37
N ASP A 167 -3.32 4.32 2.46
CA ASP A 167 -3.83 4.16 3.82
C ASP A 167 -4.48 5.43 4.38
N ASN A 168 -4.30 6.59 3.78
CA ASN A 168 -5.01 7.81 4.16
C ASN A 168 -5.17 8.79 2.99
N ALA A 169 -5.99 9.82 3.19
CA ALA A 169 -6.32 10.78 2.14
C ALA A 169 -5.12 11.61 1.66
N VAL A 170 -4.21 12.03 2.55
CA VAL A 170 -3.01 12.81 2.19
C VAL A 170 -2.04 11.96 1.39
N CYS A 171 -1.81 10.71 1.81
CA CYS A 171 -0.97 9.77 1.08
C CYS A 171 -1.53 9.45 -0.31
N LEU A 172 -2.85 9.26 -0.43
CA LEU A 172 -3.50 9.01 -1.71
C LEU A 172 -3.37 10.20 -2.66
N ILE A 173 -3.46 11.44 -2.14
CA ILE A 173 -3.18 12.65 -2.93
C ILE A 173 -1.75 12.61 -3.46
N GLY A 174 -0.76 12.27 -2.61
CA GLY A 174 0.62 12.16 -3.06
C GLY A 174 0.85 11.06 -4.11
N LYS A 175 0.12 9.94 -4.06
CA LYS A 175 0.13 8.96 -5.15
C LYS A 175 -0.32 9.58 -6.48
N ASN A 176 -1.43 10.31 -6.47
CA ASN A 176 -1.95 10.96 -7.67
C ASN A 176 -0.96 11.99 -8.22
N VAL A 177 -0.26 12.71 -7.35
CA VAL A 177 0.84 13.62 -7.75
C VAL A 177 1.97 12.84 -8.40
N MET A 178 2.42 11.73 -7.81
CA MET A 178 3.49 10.92 -8.40
C MET A 178 3.12 10.31 -9.75
N ASP A 179 1.85 9.93 -9.94
CA ASP A 179 1.37 9.40 -11.21
C ASP A 179 1.43 10.41 -12.37
N LEU A 180 1.58 11.72 -12.09
CA LEU A 180 1.83 12.73 -13.12
C LEU A 180 3.13 12.52 -13.91
N ARG A 181 4.07 11.73 -13.39
CA ARG A 181 5.27 11.31 -14.14
C ARG A 181 4.92 10.53 -15.42
N LYS A 182 3.70 10.00 -15.53
CA LYS A 182 3.16 9.36 -16.72
C LYS A 182 2.55 10.34 -17.73
N ASP A 183 2.72 11.65 -17.52
CA ASP A 183 2.11 12.72 -18.31
C ASP A 183 0.58 12.61 -18.39
N ILE A 184 -0.05 12.15 -17.30
CA ILE A 184 -1.51 12.08 -17.21
C ILE A 184 -2.10 13.41 -16.77
N LYS A 185 -3.31 13.70 -17.23
CA LYS A 185 -4.11 14.85 -16.80
C LYS A 185 -5.29 14.38 -15.97
N TYR A 186 -5.54 15.01 -14.82
CA TYR A 186 -6.70 14.72 -13.98
C TYR A 186 -7.23 15.95 -13.25
N THR A 187 -8.45 15.84 -12.73
CA THR A 187 -9.13 16.89 -11.97
C THR A 187 -9.11 16.57 -10.49
N GLU A 188 -8.86 17.57 -9.63
CA GLU A 188 -8.82 17.40 -8.17
C GLU A 188 -9.63 18.46 -7.42
N ASP A 189 -10.19 18.10 -6.26
CA ASP A 189 -11.04 18.97 -5.42
C ASP A 189 -10.29 20.23 -4.95
N ASN A 190 -10.71 21.40 -5.44
CA ASN A 190 -10.29 22.72 -5.00
C ASN A 190 -11.44 23.51 -4.35
N TYR A 191 -12.55 22.85 -4.03
CA TYR A 191 -13.71 23.47 -3.38
C TYR A 191 -13.67 23.25 -1.87
N SER A 192 -13.49 22.00 -1.43
CA SER A 192 -13.67 21.66 -0.03
C SER A 192 -12.40 21.91 0.80
N ILE A 193 -12.55 22.55 1.95
CA ILE A 193 -11.46 22.79 2.89
C ILE A 193 -11.16 21.53 3.72
N ARG A 194 -9.87 21.30 3.96
CA ARG A 194 -9.29 20.21 4.76
C ARG A 194 -8.30 20.80 5.76
N ARG A 195 -8.21 20.16 6.93
CA ARG A 195 -7.27 20.52 7.99
C ARG A 195 -6.50 19.28 8.41
N PRO A 196 -5.51 18.83 7.62
CA PRO A 196 -4.78 17.62 7.93
C PRO A 196 -4.15 17.70 9.32
N LEU A 197 -4.33 16.64 10.11
CA LEU A 197 -3.76 16.50 11.45
C LEU A 197 -2.81 15.31 11.47
N PHE A 198 -1.58 15.57 11.90
CA PHE A 198 -0.54 14.56 12.00
C PHE A 198 -0.81 13.66 13.20
N ILE A 199 -0.95 12.36 12.98
CA ILE A 199 -1.37 11.41 14.01
C ILE A 199 -0.42 11.40 15.22
N PRO A 200 0.91 11.51 15.10
CA PRO A 200 1.78 11.65 16.27
C PRO A 200 1.41 12.81 17.20
N ASP A 201 0.88 13.93 16.67
CA ASP A 201 0.38 15.03 17.52
C ASP A 201 -0.88 14.61 18.27
N LEU A 202 -1.81 13.93 17.58
CA LEU A 202 -3.00 13.36 18.20
C LEU A 202 -2.66 12.33 19.29
N CYS A 203 -1.68 11.47 19.05
CA CYS A 203 -1.29 10.42 20.00
C CYS A 203 -0.76 11.02 21.31
N ASN A 204 -0.02 12.13 21.25
CA ASN A 204 0.42 12.85 22.46
C ASN A 204 -0.78 13.37 23.27
N PHE A 205 -1.80 13.93 22.60
CA PHE A 205 -3.01 14.36 23.27
C PHE A 205 -3.82 13.21 23.85
N VAL A 206 -3.95 12.09 23.12
CA VAL A 206 -4.60 10.88 23.62
C VAL A 206 -3.88 10.37 24.88
N LEU A 207 -2.54 10.41 24.90
CA LEU A 207 -1.75 10.01 26.07
C LEU A 207 -2.01 10.93 27.27
N GLU A 208 -2.08 12.24 27.06
CA GLU A 208 -2.47 13.20 28.10
C GLU A 208 -3.87 12.88 28.65
N VAL A 209 -4.83 12.62 27.77
CA VAL A 209 -6.20 12.23 28.15
C VAL A 209 -6.20 10.94 28.97
N ILE A 210 -5.34 9.96 28.68
CA ILE A 210 -5.28 8.71 29.44
C ILE A 210 -4.87 8.98 30.90
N PHE A 211 -3.90 9.85 31.13
CA PHE A 211 -3.32 10.09 32.47
C PHE A 211 -4.03 11.16 33.28
N ASN A 212 -4.83 12.02 32.65
CA ASN A 212 -5.60 13.07 33.32
C ASN A 212 -7.08 12.68 33.47
N ASP A 213 -7.86 13.40 34.28
CA ASP A 213 -9.31 13.14 34.47
C ASP A 213 -10.20 13.79 33.39
N ASN A 214 -9.66 14.04 32.19
CA ASN A 214 -10.43 14.62 31.07
C ASN A 214 -11.59 13.69 30.69
N LYS A 215 -12.82 14.21 30.73
CA LYS A 215 -14.07 13.54 30.35
C LYS A 215 -14.90 14.45 29.45
N GLY A 216 -15.75 13.84 28.64
CA GLY A 216 -16.62 14.56 27.70
C GLY A 216 -16.04 14.64 26.30
N ILE A 217 -16.43 15.68 25.55
CA ILE A 217 -16.07 15.85 24.14
C ILE A 217 -15.00 16.92 24.01
N PHE A 218 -13.93 16.61 23.29
CA PHE A 218 -12.87 17.52 22.89
C PHE A 218 -12.68 17.51 21.37
N HIS A 219 -12.23 18.63 20.82
CA HIS A 219 -11.74 18.76 19.46
C HIS A 219 -10.23 18.89 19.50
N PHE A 220 -9.53 18.01 18.81
CA PHE A 220 -8.08 18.11 18.65
C PHE A 220 -7.75 18.34 17.18
N TYR A 221 -7.10 19.46 16.88
CA TYR A 221 -6.85 19.94 15.52
C TYR A 221 -5.59 20.79 15.46
N ASN A 222 -4.93 20.84 14.30
CA ASN A 222 -3.86 21.78 14.05
C ASN A 222 -4.48 23.14 13.63
N PRO A 223 -4.27 24.24 14.39
CA PRO A 223 -4.92 25.52 14.12
C PRO A 223 -4.40 26.24 12.88
N TYR A 224 -3.25 25.82 12.34
CA TYR A 224 -2.57 26.49 11.23
C TYR A 224 -2.89 25.86 9.86
N ASN A 225 -3.27 24.58 9.84
CA ASN A 225 -3.50 23.86 8.59
C ASN A 225 -4.87 24.20 8.00
N LYS A 226 -4.88 24.65 6.75
CA LYS A 226 -6.09 24.93 5.96
C LYS A 226 -5.75 24.79 4.47
N PHE A 227 -6.23 23.73 3.83
CA PHE A 227 -5.92 23.44 2.44
C PHE A 227 -7.11 22.80 1.71
N THR A 228 -7.21 22.97 0.40
CA THR A 228 -7.96 22.06 -0.48
C THR A 228 -7.11 20.84 -0.83
N LYS A 229 -7.68 19.82 -1.49
CA LYS A 229 -6.85 18.71 -1.99
C LYS A 229 -5.89 19.20 -3.08
N TYR A 230 -6.35 20.09 -3.95
CA TYR A 230 -5.53 20.71 -4.99
C TYR A 230 -4.31 21.44 -4.41
N GLU A 231 -4.48 22.22 -3.34
CA GLU A 231 -3.36 22.88 -2.66
C GLU A 231 -2.39 21.85 -2.04
N ILE A 232 -2.90 20.77 -1.45
CA ILE A 232 -2.06 19.65 -0.97
C ILE A 232 -1.27 19.02 -2.14
N CYS A 233 -1.89 18.85 -3.32
CA CYS A 233 -1.17 18.36 -4.50
C CYS A 233 0.01 19.26 -4.86
N GLN A 234 -0.19 20.59 -4.84
CA GLN A 234 0.86 21.55 -5.15
C GLN A 234 2.01 21.50 -4.14
N ILE A 235 1.71 21.37 -2.85
CA ILE A 235 2.70 21.24 -1.78
C ILE A 235 3.53 19.96 -1.97
N ILE A 236 2.87 18.82 -2.21
CA ILE A 236 3.55 17.55 -2.44
C ILE A 236 4.36 17.60 -3.75
N GLY A 237 3.79 18.14 -4.83
CA GLY A 237 4.47 18.27 -6.13
C GLY A 237 5.73 19.13 -6.04
N LYS A 238 5.66 20.25 -5.32
CA LYS A 238 6.82 21.09 -5.02
C LYS A 238 7.90 20.32 -4.24
N TYR A 239 7.51 19.51 -3.26
CA TYR A 239 8.47 18.75 -2.46
C TYR A 239 9.12 17.60 -3.24
N LEU A 240 8.36 16.96 -4.14
CA LEU A 240 8.79 15.82 -4.97
C LEU A 240 9.43 16.23 -6.31
N ASP A 241 9.57 17.53 -6.57
CA ASP A 241 10.02 18.09 -7.85
C ASP A 241 9.20 17.58 -9.05
N ILE A 242 7.87 17.45 -8.87
CA ILE A 242 6.92 17.01 -9.90
C ILE A 242 6.07 18.20 -10.36
N ASN A 243 6.03 18.42 -11.67
CA ASN A 243 5.19 19.45 -12.27
C ASN A 243 3.70 19.12 -12.10
N THR A 244 2.95 20.03 -11.49
CA THR A 244 1.50 19.87 -11.20
C THR A 244 0.59 20.62 -12.18
N THR A 245 1.10 21.14 -13.30
CA THR A 245 0.30 21.85 -14.32
C THR A 245 -0.81 20.99 -14.94
N ASN A 246 -0.64 19.66 -14.92
CA ASN A 246 -1.62 18.71 -15.44
C ASN A 246 -2.74 18.38 -14.44
N ILE A 247 -2.74 18.99 -13.24
CA ILE A 247 -3.85 18.91 -12.28
C ILE A 247 -4.81 20.08 -12.53
N ILE A 248 -6.04 19.77 -12.90
CA ILE A 248 -7.10 20.76 -13.10
C ILE A 248 -7.82 20.99 -11.75
N PRO A 249 -7.87 22.23 -11.23
CA PRO A 249 -8.61 22.52 -10.00
C PRO A 249 -10.12 22.47 -10.26
N ASN A 250 -10.83 21.64 -9.49
CA ASN A 250 -12.28 21.65 -9.45
C ASN A 250 -12.80 22.60 -8.38
N ASN A 251 -13.32 23.75 -8.79
CA ASN A 251 -13.86 24.77 -7.89
C ASN A 251 -15.35 24.58 -7.56
N THR A 252 -15.98 23.51 -8.02
CA THR A 252 -17.39 23.21 -7.72
C THR A 252 -17.50 22.13 -6.66
N LYS A 253 -18.65 22.11 -5.96
CA LYS A 253 -18.98 21.06 -4.99
C LYS A 253 -18.98 19.70 -5.71
N SER A 254 -18.15 18.77 -5.22
CA SER A 254 -18.07 17.43 -5.78
C SER A 254 -19.38 16.65 -5.58
N GLU A 255 -19.85 16.00 -6.65
CA GLU A 255 -21.02 15.09 -6.68
C GLU A 255 -20.61 13.62 -6.50
N GLY A 256 -19.55 13.35 -5.73
CA GLY A 256 -19.17 11.97 -5.38
C GLY A 256 -20.26 11.24 -4.60
N LEU A 257 -20.15 9.91 -4.50
CA LEU A 257 -21.11 9.05 -3.78
C LEU A 257 -21.41 9.56 -2.36
N ALA A 258 -20.37 9.99 -1.65
CA ALA A 258 -20.51 10.57 -0.32
C ALA A 258 -20.37 12.10 -0.37
N PRO A 259 -21.39 12.87 0.04
CA PRO A 259 -21.34 14.32 0.02
C PRO A 259 -20.28 14.85 0.99
N ARG A 260 -19.51 15.83 0.54
CA ARG A 260 -18.46 16.46 1.36
C ARG A 260 -18.90 17.82 1.91
N PRO A 261 -18.64 18.09 3.20
CA PRO A 261 -18.85 19.40 3.76
C PRO A 261 -17.84 20.40 3.16
N TYR A 262 -18.25 21.66 3.04
CA TYR A 262 -17.38 22.72 2.52
C TYR A 262 -16.26 23.04 3.51
N ASP A 263 -16.59 23.39 4.75
CA ASP A 263 -15.61 23.70 5.79
C ASP A 263 -16.09 23.27 7.20
N THR A 264 -15.48 22.22 7.75
CA THR A 264 -15.77 21.67 9.10
C THR A 264 -14.82 22.20 10.18
N GLN A 265 -14.44 23.48 10.13
CA GLN A 265 -13.48 24.06 11.09
C GLN A 265 -13.85 23.72 12.53
N LEU A 266 -12.96 23.01 13.23
CA LEU A 266 -13.07 22.71 14.65
C LEU A 266 -12.46 23.83 15.49
N LYS A 267 -13.07 24.11 16.63
CA LYS A 267 -12.53 24.89 17.75
C LYS A 267 -12.91 24.23 19.06
N ASP A 268 -12.10 24.44 20.09
CA ASP A 268 -12.39 23.93 21.43
C ASP A 268 -12.33 25.09 22.44
N ASP A 269 -13.34 25.19 23.29
CA ASP A 269 -13.48 26.18 24.36
C ASP A 269 -13.04 25.64 25.74
N LYS A 270 -12.79 24.33 25.83
CA LYS A 270 -12.36 23.60 27.02
C LYS A 270 -10.87 23.20 26.95
N LEU A 271 -10.29 23.19 25.75
CA LEU A 271 -8.90 22.84 25.47
C LEU A 271 -8.14 24.06 24.94
N ASP A 272 -7.08 24.46 25.65
CA ASP A 272 -6.10 25.39 25.09
C ASP A 272 -5.27 24.67 24.02
N ILE A 273 -5.68 24.78 22.76
CA ILE A 273 -5.01 24.13 21.64
C ILE A 273 -3.60 24.66 21.41
N LEU A 274 -3.31 25.90 21.82
CA LEU A 274 -2.03 26.55 21.56
C LEU A 274 -0.92 26.04 22.49
N LYS A 275 -1.26 25.31 23.55
CA LYS A 275 -0.27 24.64 24.41
C LYS A 275 0.46 23.49 23.72
N TYR A 276 -0.08 22.98 22.61
CA TYR A 276 0.50 21.86 21.87
C TYR A 276 1.44 22.31 20.76
N SER A 277 2.55 21.58 20.60
CA SER A 277 3.48 21.78 19.49
C SER A 277 3.10 20.87 18.31
N PHE A 278 2.56 21.49 17.27
CA PHE A 278 2.16 20.81 16.04
C PHE A 278 3.29 20.76 15.03
N LYS A 279 3.37 19.65 14.29
CA LYS A 279 4.35 19.54 13.21
C LYS A 279 3.85 20.40 12.05
N ASN A 280 4.75 21.22 11.51
CA ASN A 280 4.47 22.00 10.32
C ASN A 280 4.07 21.05 9.18
N PHE A 281 3.07 21.44 8.38
CA PHE A 281 2.54 20.58 7.33
C PHE A 281 3.62 20.22 6.30
N ASP A 282 4.42 21.18 5.81
CA ASP A 282 5.49 20.94 4.85
C ASP A 282 6.53 19.95 5.41
N TYR A 283 6.92 20.12 6.67
CA TYR A 283 7.85 19.19 7.32
C TYR A 283 7.28 17.78 7.46
N SER A 284 6.01 17.65 7.83
CA SER A 284 5.35 16.34 7.92
C SER A 284 5.13 15.69 6.55
N ILE A 285 4.92 16.48 5.48
CA ILE A 285 4.88 16.00 4.10
C ILE A 285 6.25 15.48 3.70
N GLN A 286 7.33 16.20 4.03
CA GLN A 286 8.68 15.69 3.86
C GLN A 286 8.84 14.33 4.52
N LEU A 287 8.50 14.17 5.80
CA LEU A 287 8.63 12.88 6.48
C LEU A 287 7.81 11.74 5.82
N CYS A 288 6.63 12.05 5.29
CA CYS A 288 5.78 11.06 4.62
C CYS A 288 6.28 10.69 3.23
N PHE A 289 6.93 11.63 2.53
CA PHE A 289 7.23 11.52 1.11
C PHE A 289 8.72 11.51 0.77
N ASP A 290 9.64 11.56 1.74
CA ASP A 290 11.09 11.59 1.52
C ASP A 290 11.58 10.39 0.72
N LYS A 291 11.12 9.19 1.08
CA LYS A 291 11.38 7.98 0.29
C LYS A 291 10.88 8.06 -1.16
N PHE A 292 9.95 8.99 -1.43
CA PHE A 292 9.38 9.23 -2.76
C PHE A 292 10.02 10.42 -3.51
N LYS A 293 10.92 11.17 -2.87
CA LYS A 293 11.57 12.32 -3.49
C LYS A 293 12.56 11.92 -4.59
N HIS A 294 13.11 10.72 -4.48
CA HIS A 294 14.19 10.26 -5.36
C HIS A 294 13.64 9.87 -6.73
N SER A 295 13.43 10.82 -7.64
CA SER A 295 13.32 10.53 -9.09
C SER A 295 14.67 10.37 -9.76
N ASN A 296 15.74 10.91 -9.16
CA ASN A 296 16.98 11.14 -9.90
C ASN A 296 18.15 10.45 -9.18
N ILE A 297 18.44 9.22 -9.58
CA ILE A 297 19.76 8.63 -9.36
C ILE A 297 20.76 9.51 -10.12
N CYS A 298 21.69 10.16 -9.41
CA CYS A 298 22.66 11.08 -10.01
C CYS A 298 24.04 10.92 -9.35
N ILE A 299 25.07 11.52 -9.94
CA ILE A 299 26.45 11.33 -9.47
C ILE A 299 26.63 11.84 -8.03
N GLU A 300 25.91 12.90 -7.65
CA GLU A 300 26.01 13.55 -6.33
C GLU A 300 25.52 12.64 -5.19
N ASN A 301 24.55 11.76 -5.45
CA ASN A 301 23.94 10.88 -4.46
C ASN A 301 24.35 9.41 -4.62
N LYS A 302 25.40 9.11 -5.39
CA LYS A 302 25.78 7.73 -5.72
C LYS A 302 26.12 6.84 -4.52
N HIS A 303 26.54 7.42 -3.40
CA HIS A 303 26.88 6.70 -2.17
C HIS A 303 25.66 6.46 -1.26
N ASP A 304 24.52 7.06 -1.58
CA ASP A 304 23.28 6.88 -0.82
C ASP A 304 22.53 5.61 -1.21
N PHE A 305 22.88 4.98 -2.35
CA PHE A 305 22.08 3.92 -2.95
C PHE A 305 22.85 2.63 -3.20
N PHE A 306 22.31 1.52 -2.69
CA PHE A 306 22.57 0.19 -3.21
C PHE A 306 21.43 -0.23 -4.14
N ILE A 307 21.73 -0.55 -5.40
CA ILE A 307 20.70 -0.81 -6.43
C ILE A 307 20.66 -2.30 -6.79
N MET A 308 19.50 -2.92 -6.68
CA MET A 308 19.24 -4.29 -7.15
C MET A 308 18.34 -4.25 -8.38
N LEU A 309 18.79 -4.82 -9.49
CA LEU A 309 18.09 -4.79 -10.77
C LEU A 309 17.71 -6.22 -11.15
N ASP A 310 16.45 -6.47 -11.51
CA ASP A 310 16.18 -7.64 -12.34
C ASP A 310 16.84 -7.50 -13.72
N LEU A 311 16.93 -8.59 -14.48
CA LEU A 311 17.51 -8.62 -15.81
C LEU A 311 16.44 -8.66 -16.90
N ASP A 312 15.60 -9.68 -16.88
CA ASP A 312 14.75 -10.08 -18.00
C ASP A 312 13.39 -9.39 -17.88
N GLY A 313 12.97 -8.65 -18.90
CA GLY A 313 11.77 -7.79 -18.84
C GLY A 313 12.02 -6.41 -18.23
N THR A 314 13.14 -6.23 -17.53
CA THR A 314 13.54 -4.95 -16.91
C THR A 314 14.70 -4.26 -17.63
N LEU A 315 15.83 -4.94 -17.82
CA LEU A 315 17.01 -4.41 -18.52
C LEU A 315 17.04 -4.87 -19.97
N ILE A 316 16.71 -6.13 -20.23
CA ILE A 316 16.69 -6.72 -21.57
C ILE A 316 15.25 -7.10 -21.94
N ASP A 317 14.92 -6.98 -23.23
CA ASP A 317 13.68 -7.51 -23.78
C ASP A 317 13.96 -8.86 -24.45
N SER A 318 13.44 -9.92 -23.86
CA SER A 318 13.50 -11.27 -24.44
C SER A 318 12.10 -11.81 -24.80
N ASN A 319 11.08 -10.95 -24.89
CA ASN A 319 9.69 -11.36 -25.13
C ASN A 319 9.51 -12.10 -26.45
N LEU A 320 10.25 -11.72 -27.50
CA LEU A 320 10.18 -12.38 -28.80
C LEU A 320 10.66 -13.84 -28.72
N ALA A 321 11.77 -14.09 -28.02
CA ALA A 321 12.30 -15.43 -27.81
C ALA A 321 11.36 -16.30 -26.98
N HIS A 322 10.69 -15.70 -25.99
CA HIS A 322 9.62 -16.37 -25.27
C HIS A 322 8.47 -16.75 -26.21
N TYR A 323 7.91 -15.78 -26.93
CA TYR A 323 6.80 -16.00 -27.86
C TYR A 323 7.10 -17.10 -28.88
N ASN A 324 8.28 -17.06 -29.52
CA ASN A 324 8.68 -18.04 -30.51
C ASN A 324 8.90 -19.43 -29.92
N ALA A 325 9.43 -19.54 -28.70
CA ALA A 325 9.57 -20.83 -28.02
C ALA A 325 8.20 -21.46 -27.74
N TYR A 326 7.27 -20.70 -27.19
CA TYR A 326 5.90 -21.18 -26.96
C TYR A 326 5.21 -21.55 -28.27
N LYS A 327 5.26 -20.67 -29.28
CA LYS A 327 4.68 -20.94 -30.61
C LYS A 327 5.25 -22.20 -31.25
N LYS A 328 6.57 -22.40 -31.18
CA LYS A 328 7.25 -23.58 -31.74
C LYS A 328 6.82 -24.86 -31.05
N VAL A 329 6.73 -24.86 -29.72
CA VAL A 329 6.26 -26.04 -28.97
C VAL A 329 4.78 -26.29 -29.23
N PHE A 330 3.92 -25.27 -29.19
CA PHE A 330 2.49 -25.45 -29.45
C PHE A 330 2.23 -26.02 -30.85
N ASN A 331 2.93 -25.52 -31.87
CA ASN A 331 2.85 -26.07 -33.23
C ASN A 331 3.30 -27.54 -33.30
N LYS A 332 4.28 -27.96 -32.49
CA LYS A 332 4.75 -29.37 -32.44
C LYS A 332 3.68 -30.33 -31.92
N TYR A 333 2.71 -29.82 -31.15
CA TYR A 333 1.58 -30.57 -30.61
C TYR A 333 0.26 -30.24 -31.34
N ASP A 334 0.34 -29.65 -32.55
CA ASP A 334 -0.81 -29.26 -33.38
C ASP A 334 -1.79 -28.29 -32.70
N TYR A 335 -1.30 -27.49 -31.74
CA TYR A 335 -2.08 -26.41 -31.12
C TYR A 335 -1.88 -25.10 -31.87
N SER A 336 -2.98 -24.36 -32.11
CA SER A 336 -2.89 -22.97 -32.50
C SER A 336 -2.23 -22.15 -31.39
N PHE A 337 -1.59 -21.04 -31.75
CA PHE A 337 -0.99 -20.12 -30.79
C PHE A 337 -1.38 -18.69 -31.13
N LEU A 338 -1.37 -17.84 -30.12
CA LEU A 338 -1.73 -16.42 -30.23
C LEU A 338 -0.86 -15.68 -31.26
N SER A 339 -1.39 -14.55 -31.73
CA SER A 339 -0.55 -13.53 -32.35
C SER A 339 0.41 -12.92 -31.32
N ILE A 340 1.48 -12.29 -31.81
CA ILE A 340 2.45 -11.59 -30.93
C ILE A 340 1.78 -10.44 -30.17
N ASP A 341 0.80 -9.76 -30.76
CA ASP A 341 0.08 -8.65 -30.14
C ASP A 341 -0.80 -9.14 -28.96
N GLU A 342 -1.49 -10.27 -29.14
CA GLU A 342 -2.27 -10.90 -28.07
C GLU A 342 -1.37 -11.44 -26.95
N TRP A 343 -0.23 -12.06 -27.31
CA TRP A 343 0.78 -12.48 -26.35
C TRP A 343 1.27 -11.31 -25.49
N ASN A 344 1.68 -10.21 -26.14
CA ASN A 344 2.16 -9.02 -25.46
C ASN A 344 1.09 -8.45 -24.52
N ASN A 345 -0.17 -8.43 -24.93
CA ASN A 345 -1.28 -7.97 -24.08
C ASN A 345 -1.46 -8.86 -22.84
N ILE A 346 -1.37 -10.18 -23.00
CA ILE A 346 -1.50 -11.14 -21.89
C ILE A 346 -0.34 -11.01 -20.89
N ILE A 347 0.90 -10.91 -21.38
CA ILE A 347 2.08 -10.75 -20.53
C ILE A 347 2.04 -9.42 -19.76
N LEU A 348 1.70 -8.32 -20.45
CA LEU A 348 1.57 -7.02 -19.79
C LEU A 348 0.53 -7.06 -18.67
N ASN A 349 -0.60 -7.73 -18.87
CA ASN A 349 -1.68 -7.76 -17.88
C ASN A 349 -1.62 -8.92 -16.89
N ASP A 350 -0.49 -9.63 -16.79
CA ASP A 350 -0.26 -10.75 -15.86
C ASP A 350 -1.38 -11.81 -15.96
N ASN A 351 -1.95 -11.97 -17.17
CA ASN A 351 -3.11 -12.80 -17.47
C ASN A 351 -2.71 -14.17 -18.04
N PHE A 352 -1.43 -14.51 -18.00
CA PHE A 352 -0.92 -15.71 -18.65
C PHE A 352 -1.52 -16.99 -18.07
N ASP A 353 -1.64 -17.07 -16.74
CA ASP A 353 -2.31 -18.20 -16.08
C ASP A 353 -3.79 -18.31 -16.49
N ASN A 354 -4.50 -17.18 -16.62
CA ASN A 354 -5.88 -17.14 -17.08
C ASN A 354 -6.02 -17.60 -18.53
N TYR A 355 -5.08 -17.20 -19.40
CA TYR A 355 -4.99 -17.65 -20.78
C TYR A 355 -4.79 -19.16 -20.85
N LEU A 356 -3.82 -19.71 -20.11
CA LEU A 356 -3.60 -21.16 -20.02
C LEU A 356 -4.85 -21.90 -19.51
N HIS A 357 -5.55 -21.31 -18.54
CA HIS A 357 -6.83 -21.82 -18.05
C HIS A 357 -7.91 -21.82 -19.13
N HIS A 358 -8.08 -20.75 -19.93
CA HIS A 358 -9.07 -20.72 -21.02
C HIS A 358 -8.71 -21.70 -22.15
N PHE A 359 -7.43 -21.81 -22.49
CA PHE A 359 -6.93 -22.78 -23.47
C PHE A 359 -7.24 -24.24 -23.08
N SER A 360 -7.32 -24.51 -21.77
CA SER A 360 -7.69 -25.82 -21.22
C SER A 360 -9.12 -26.25 -21.59
N PHE A 361 -10.05 -25.28 -21.76
CA PHE A 361 -11.48 -25.53 -22.00
C PHE A 361 -11.88 -25.54 -23.48
N GLU A 362 -11.00 -25.07 -24.37
CA GLU A 362 -11.25 -25.01 -25.83
C GLU A 362 -10.63 -26.19 -26.61
N THR A 363 -10.11 -27.23 -25.94
CA THR A 363 -9.76 -28.48 -26.64
C THR A 363 -11.04 -29.18 -27.15
N PRO A 364 -11.02 -29.81 -28.34
CA PRO A 364 -12.23 -30.35 -28.97
C PRO A 364 -12.90 -31.37 -28.06
N LYS A 365 -14.22 -31.24 -27.90
CA LYS A 365 -15.08 -32.29 -27.33
C LYS A 365 -14.71 -33.64 -27.93
N VAL A 366 -14.00 -34.47 -27.17
CA VAL A 366 -14.08 -35.92 -27.38
C VAL A 366 -15.51 -36.28 -26.95
N SER A 367 -16.33 -36.61 -27.94
CA SER A 367 -17.69 -37.10 -27.75
C SER A 367 -17.68 -38.32 -26.82
N GLY A 368 -18.24 -38.19 -25.62
CA GLY A 368 -18.56 -39.35 -24.79
C GLY A 368 -18.62 -39.07 -23.28
N VAL A 369 -19.84 -39.14 -22.74
CA VAL A 369 -20.22 -39.27 -21.32
C VAL A 369 -20.17 -37.97 -20.49
N LEU A 370 -21.33 -37.30 -20.47
CA LEU A 370 -21.78 -36.49 -19.34
C LEU A 370 -21.95 -37.42 -18.12
N SER A 371 -21.41 -37.04 -16.96
CA SER A 371 -21.94 -37.54 -15.69
C SER A 371 -22.86 -36.49 -15.05
N ASP A 372 -24.10 -36.90 -14.83
CA ASP A 372 -25.20 -36.16 -14.24
C ASP A 372 -24.97 -35.92 -12.74
N ASN A 373 -24.13 -34.96 -12.35
CA ASN A 373 -24.18 -34.33 -11.02
C ASN A 373 -23.44 -32.98 -11.07
N GLY A 374 -24.20 -31.89 -10.98
CA GLY A 374 -23.72 -30.51 -11.12
C GLY A 374 -22.89 -30.01 -9.92
N ASP A 375 -21.69 -30.56 -9.74
CA ASP A 375 -20.72 -30.05 -8.78
C ASP A 375 -19.81 -28.99 -9.39
N THR A 376 -19.68 -27.86 -8.71
CA THR A 376 -18.72 -26.80 -9.04
C THR A 376 -17.37 -27.17 -8.46
N PHE A 377 -16.39 -27.46 -9.32
CA PHE A 377 -15.02 -27.76 -8.91
C PHE A 377 -14.41 -26.58 -8.15
N SER A 378 -13.74 -26.85 -7.03
CA SER A 378 -12.98 -25.83 -6.30
C SER A 378 -11.73 -25.41 -7.10
N ALA A 379 -11.26 -24.17 -6.93
CA ALA A 379 -10.03 -23.67 -7.58
C ALA A 379 -8.78 -24.54 -7.34
N LEU A 380 -8.78 -25.33 -6.26
CA LEU A 380 -7.71 -26.27 -5.92
C LEU A 380 -7.79 -27.56 -6.77
N GLU A 381 -8.98 -28.01 -7.13
CA GLU A 381 -9.21 -29.14 -8.03
C GLU A 381 -9.04 -28.74 -9.50
N MET A 382 -9.41 -27.50 -9.86
CA MET A 382 -9.08 -26.92 -11.17
C MET A 382 -7.56 -26.78 -11.37
N ARG A 383 -6.78 -26.45 -10.32
CA ARG A 383 -5.31 -26.46 -10.36
C ARG A 383 -4.72 -27.85 -10.60
N LYS A 384 -5.39 -28.92 -10.16
CA LYS A 384 -4.99 -30.30 -10.49
C LYS A 384 -5.26 -30.63 -11.96
N GLY A 385 -6.33 -30.08 -12.54
CA GLY A 385 -6.68 -30.25 -13.97
C GLY A 385 -5.79 -29.51 -14.97
N VAL A 386 -5.19 -28.36 -14.60
CA VAL A 386 -4.21 -27.67 -15.48
C VAL A 386 -2.91 -28.47 -15.59
N LYS A 387 -2.50 -29.14 -14.51
CA LYS A 387 -1.34 -30.05 -14.50
C LYS A 387 -1.51 -31.29 -15.38
N THR A 388 -2.74 -31.62 -15.81
CA THR A 388 -3.01 -32.80 -16.64
C THR A 388 -2.96 -32.57 -18.14
N LEU A 389 -2.90 -31.31 -18.62
CA LEU A 389 -2.76 -30.97 -20.06
C LEU A 389 -1.34 -30.53 -20.43
N PHE A 390 -0.64 -29.86 -19.51
CA PHE A 390 0.79 -29.57 -19.62
C PHE A 390 1.56 -30.57 -18.75
N ASP A 391 1.87 -31.75 -19.28
CA ASP A 391 2.78 -32.66 -18.59
C ASP A 391 4.12 -31.93 -18.32
N GLU A 392 4.81 -32.25 -17.22
CA GLU A 392 6.10 -31.62 -16.85
C GLU A 392 7.10 -31.66 -18.01
N ASN A 393 6.95 -32.65 -18.88
CA ASN A 393 7.68 -32.80 -20.13
C ASN A 393 7.52 -31.60 -21.10
N MET A 394 6.31 -31.07 -21.30
CA MET A 394 6.09 -29.97 -22.24
C MET A 394 6.72 -28.66 -21.74
N PHE A 395 6.62 -28.36 -20.44
CA PHE A 395 7.33 -27.22 -19.85
C PHE A 395 8.85 -27.36 -19.95
N ASN A 396 9.38 -28.57 -19.80
CA ASN A 396 10.80 -28.81 -20.00
C ASN A 396 11.22 -28.63 -21.46
N ILE A 397 10.39 -29.05 -22.42
CA ILE A 397 10.62 -28.81 -23.85
C ILE A 397 10.58 -27.30 -24.16
N ILE A 398 9.60 -26.55 -23.65
CA ILE A 398 9.54 -25.09 -23.81
C ILE A 398 10.80 -24.42 -23.27
N LYS A 399 11.29 -24.85 -22.10
CA LYS A 399 12.55 -24.33 -21.53
C LYS A 399 13.76 -24.62 -22.42
N LEU A 400 13.86 -25.83 -22.98
CA LEU A 400 14.95 -26.20 -23.88
C LEU A 400 14.88 -25.42 -25.21
N GLU A 401 13.69 -25.31 -25.81
CA GLU A 401 13.47 -24.54 -27.03
C GLU A 401 13.75 -23.05 -26.81
N LYS A 402 13.34 -22.49 -25.67
CA LYS A 402 13.67 -21.12 -25.27
C LYS A 402 15.19 -20.91 -25.21
N LEU A 403 15.92 -21.81 -24.56
CA LEU A 403 17.37 -21.74 -24.46
C LEU A 403 18.06 -21.80 -25.83
N ASP A 404 17.55 -22.62 -26.73
CA ASP A 404 18.09 -22.72 -28.09
C ASP A 404 17.80 -21.46 -28.92
N LEU A 405 16.54 -21.01 -28.93
CA LEU A 405 16.13 -19.80 -29.65
C LEU A 405 16.84 -18.54 -29.15
N MET A 406 17.07 -18.42 -27.83
CA MET A 406 17.82 -17.31 -27.25
C MET A 406 19.24 -17.16 -27.80
N LYS A 407 19.85 -18.21 -28.38
CA LYS A 407 21.16 -18.13 -29.04
C LYS A 407 21.08 -17.38 -30.37
N TYR A 408 19.99 -17.52 -31.09
CA TYR A 408 19.87 -17.02 -32.46
C TYR A 408 19.01 -15.76 -32.56
N GLU A 409 18.01 -15.62 -31.72
CA GLU A 409 17.12 -14.46 -31.73
C GLU A 409 17.82 -13.19 -31.25
N GLU A 410 17.38 -12.05 -31.78
CA GLU A 410 17.88 -10.75 -31.38
C GLU A 410 17.37 -10.43 -29.97
N ILE A 411 18.29 -9.99 -29.10
CA ILE A 411 18.01 -9.57 -27.73
C ILE A 411 18.47 -8.13 -27.66
N SER A 412 17.59 -7.25 -27.20
CA SER A 412 17.84 -5.82 -27.12
C SER A 412 17.68 -5.32 -25.69
N PHE A 413 18.24 -4.13 -25.42
CA PHE A 413 17.97 -3.41 -24.20
C PHE A 413 16.55 -2.84 -24.20
N THR A 414 15.90 -2.86 -23.05
CA THR A 414 14.70 -2.06 -22.82
C THR A 414 15.01 -0.57 -22.94
N LYS A 415 13.97 0.26 -23.02
CA LYS A 415 14.09 1.68 -23.40
C LYS A 415 15.05 2.44 -22.45
N ASN A 416 16.20 2.85 -22.99
CA ASN A 416 17.28 3.57 -22.30
C ASN A 416 17.96 2.82 -21.15
N SER A 417 17.74 1.51 -20.98
CA SER A 417 18.39 0.74 -19.92
C SER A 417 19.90 0.57 -20.14
N GLU A 418 20.36 0.50 -21.40
CA GLU A 418 21.79 0.49 -21.72
C GLU A 418 22.50 1.76 -21.21
N LEU A 419 21.89 2.92 -21.46
CA LEU A 419 22.42 4.22 -21.02
C LEU A 419 22.49 4.29 -19.50
N PHE A 420 21.46 3.77 -18.81
CA PHE A 420 21.46 3.68 -17.36
C PHE A 420 22.57 2.77 -16.83
N LEU A 421 22.78 1.58 -17.43
CA LEU A 421 23.87 0.69 -17.06
C LEU A 421 25.23 1.35 -17.25
N ARG A 422 25.46 2.03 -18.38
CA ARG A 422 26.70 2.80 -18.63
C ARG A 422 26.92 3.83 -17.54
N PHE A 423 25.87 4.61 -17.23
CA PHE A 423 25.91 5.60 -16.17
C PHE A 423 26.29 5.00 -14.81
N LEU A 424 25.68 3.88 -14.41
CA LEU A 424 26.02 3.20 -13.15
C LEU A 424 27.46 2.70 -13.11
N ILE A 425 27.92 2.08 -14.20
CA ILE A 425 29.27 1.49 -14.32
C ILE A 425 30.35 2.58 -14.30
N GLU A 426 30.21 3.59 -15.17
CA GLU A 426 31.21 4.66 -15.33
C GLU A 426 31.37 5.48 -14.05
N ASN A 427 30.27 5.70 -13.32
CA ASN A 427 30.27 6.47 -12.08
C ASN A 427 30.50 5.64 -10.80
N LYS A 428 30.67 4.32 -10.95
CA LYS A 428 30.97 3.36 -9.88
C LYS A 428 29.90 3.31 -8.79
N PHE A 429 28.63 3.24 -9.19
CA PHE A 429 27.54 2.96 -8.25
C PHE A 429 27.68 1.54 -7.67
N ASN A 430 27.19 1.34 -6.44
CA ASN A 430 27.05 -0.01 -5.89
C ASN A 430 25.73 -0.62 -6.37
N PHE A 431 25.82 -1.59 -7.28
CA PHE A 431 24.63 -2.26 -7.81
C PHE A 431 24.88 -3.73 -8.15
N CYS A 432 23.81 -4.52 -8.08
CA CYS A 432 23.81 -5.94 -8.36
C CYS A 432 22.64 -6.31 -9.28
N ILE A 433 22.91 -7.21 -10.24
CA ILE A 433 21.85 -7.84 -11.03
C ILE A 433 21.38 -9.11 -10.32
N VAL A 434 20.07 -9.20 -10.06
CA VAL A 434 19.41 -10.33 -9.39
C VAL A 434 18.38 -10.92 -10.33
N THR A 435 18.65 -12.08 -10.90
CA THR A 435 17.82 -12.65 -11.96
C THR A 435 17.29 -14.05 -11.62
N ASN A 436 16.11 -14.38 -12.14
CA ASN A 436 15.56 -15.73 -12.16
C ASN A 436 16.07 -16.58 -13.35
N THR A 437 17.05 -16.06 -14.08
CA THR A 437 17.69 -16.71 -15.23
C THR A 437 18.97 -17.44 -14.81
N LYS A 438 19.20 -18.64 -15.36
CA LYS A 438 20.40 -19.44 -15.10
C LYS A 438 21.65 -18.79 -15.67
N LYS A 439 22.80 -19.04 -15.04
CA LYS A 439 24.09 -18.47 -15.44
C LYS A 439 24.46 -18.77 -16.89
N GLU A 440 24.18 -19.99 -17.36
CA GLU A 440 24.41 -20.39 -18.76
C GLU A 440 23.67 -19.49 -19.75
N THR A 441 22.40 -19.20 -19.49
CA THR A 441 21.58 -18.31 -20.32
C THR A 441 22.06 -16.86 -20.25
N VAL A 442 22.45 -16.39 -19.07
CA VAL A 442 23.03 -15.03 -18.92
C VAL A 442 24.32 -14.89 -19.73
N ASN A 443 25.13 -15.93 -19.86
CA ASN A 443 26.34 -15.88 -20.69
C ASN A 443 26.01 -15.65 -22.18
N ILE A 444 24.92 -16.24 -22.68
CA ILE A 444 24.43 -15.97 -24.05
C ILE A 444 24.05 -14.49 -24.20
N PHE A 445 23.40 -13.91 -23.19
CA PHE A 445 23.08 -12.48 -23.19
C PHE A 445 24.34 -11.61 -23.18
N LYS A 446 25.36 -11.99 -22.41
CA LYS A 446 26.65 -11.30 -22.34
C LYS A 446 27.45 -11.34 -23.64
N GLU A 447 27.31 -12.40 -24.44
CA GLU A 447 27.91 -12.48 -25.78
C GLU A 447 27.25 -11.50 -26.76
N LYS A 448 25.93 -11.31 -26.66
CA LYS A 448 25.17 -10.39 -27.52
C LYS A 448 25.25 -8.93 -27.05
N LEU A 449 25.24 -8.71 -25.74
CA LEU A 449 25.17 -7.40 -25.10
C LEU A 449 26.42 -7.19 -24.24
N SER A 450 27.49 -6.74 -24.88
CA SER A 450 28.85 -6.76 -24.31
C SER A 450 29.01 -5.98 -22.99
N ILE A 451 28.26 -4.91 -22.79
CA ILE A 451 28.26 -4.11 -21.55
C ILE A 451 27.91 -4.94 -20.29
N LEU A 452 27.14 -6.02 -20.44
CA LEU A 452 26.82 -6.91 -19.31
C LEU A 452 28.07 -7.58 -18.72
N ASN A 453 29.18 -7.65 -19.46
CA ASN A 453 30.46 -8.18 -18.98
C ASN A 453 31.16 -7.24 -18.01
N ASP A 454 30.85 -5.94 -18.03
CA ASP A 454 31.46 -4.94 -17.15
C ASP A 454 30.80 -4.94 -15.74
N ILE A 455 29.67 -5.61 -15.60
CA ILE A 455 28.92 -5.75 -14.34
C ILE A 455 29.62 -6.78 -13.43
N LYS A 456 30.03 -6.34 -12.24
CA LYS A 456 30.81 -7.16 -11.29
C LYS A 456 29.96 -8.02 -10.36
N GLN A 457 28.73 -7.61 -10.05
CA GLN A 457 27.91 -8.21 -9.00
C GLN A 457 26.67 -8.86 -9.61
N TRP A 458 26.50 -10.16 -9.37
CA TRP A 458 25.43 -10.97 -9.93
C TRP A 458 24.91 -11.98 -8.91
N ILE A 459 23.59 -12.15 -8.88
CA ILE A 459 22.89 -13.30 -8.30
C ILE A 459 22.11 -13.97 -9.41
N TYR A 460 22.51 -15.20 -9.77
CA TYR A 460 21.87 -16.03 -10.80
C TYR A 460 20.81 -16.93 -10.17
N ARG A 461 19.93 -17.51 -11.02
CA ARG A 461 18.98 -18.53 -10.55
C ARG A 461 19.64 -19.66 -9.78
N ASP A 462 20.85 -20.03 -10.17
CA ASP A 462 21.59 -21.16 -9.59
C ASP A 462 22.11 -20.88 -8.17
N ASP A 463 22.04 -19.63 -7.69
CA ASP A 463 22.59 -19.22 -6.39
C ASP A 463 21.60 -19.35 -5.21
N TYR A 464 20.35 -19.75 -5.45
CA TYR A 464 19.29 -19.83 -4.44
C TYR A 464 18.28 -20.95 -4.71
N ASN A 465 17.53 -21.37 -3.69
CA ASN A 465 16.63 -22.52 -3.79
C ASN A 465 15.21 -22.13 -4.17
N LEU A 466 14.65 -21.17 -3.42
CA LEU A 466 13.30 -20.68 -3.50
C LEU A 466 13.21 -19.58 -4.58
N PRO A 467 12.50 -19.81 -5.69
CA PRO A 467 12.31 -18.79 -6.70
C PRO A 467 11.37 -17.68 -6.19
N LYS A 468 11.41 -16.53 -6.88
CA LYS A 468 10.40 -15.48 -6.72
C LYS A 468 8.98 -16.11 -6.78
N PRO A 469 8.03 -15.73 -5.92
CA PRO A 469 7.97 -14.50 -5.11
C PRO A 469 8.70 -14.58 -3.77
N ASP A 470 9.43 -15.66 -3.47
CA ASP A 470 10.30 -15.70 -2.29
C ASP A 470 11.43 -14.66 -2.41
N SER A 471 11.80 -14.09 -1.26
CA SER A 471 12.79 -13.02 -1.16
C SER A 471 14.25 -13.51 -1.10
N GLU A 472 14.49 -14.83 -1.07
CA GLU A 472 15.83 -15.43 -0.91
C GLU A 472 16.89 -14.82 -1.84
N CYS A 473 16.58 -14.66 -3.13
CA CYS A 473 17.53 -14.07 -4.10
C CYS A 473 17.98 -12.65 -3.74
N TYR A 474 17.05 -11.78 -3.31
CA TYR A 474 17.35 -10.41 -2.88
C TYR A 474 17.98 -10.36 -1.48
N ASN A 475 17.64 -11.30 -0.58
CA ASN A 475 18.31 -11.45 0.71
C ASN A 475 19.80 -11.75 0.50
N ILE A 476 20.13 -12.66 -0.41
CA ILE A 476 21.52 -13.01 -0.73
C ILE A 476 22.25 -11.82 -1.36
N ALA A 477 21.62 -11.10 -2.29
CA ALA A 477 22.20 -9.90 -2.88
C ALA A 477 22.55 -8.86 -1.80
N LYS A 478 21.60 -8.58 -0.90
CA LYS A 478 21.78 -7.67 0.23
C LYS A 478 22.91 -8.14 1.15
N GLN A 479 22.93 -9.41 1.54
CA GLN A 479 23.98 -9.96 2.41
C GLN A 479 25.39 -9.87 1.80
N LYS A 480 25.52 -10.03 0.47
CA LYS A 480 26.81 -10.03 -0.21
C LYS A 480 27.34 -8.63 -0.55
N TYR A 481 26.45 -7.71 -0.91
CA TYR A 481 26.85 -6.50 -1.60
C TYR A 481 26.38 -5.18 -0.97
N TYR A 482 25.39 -5.21 -0.07
CA TYR A 482 25.00 -4.01 0.67
C TYR A 482 26.12 -3.55 1.60
N ASN A 483 26.42 -2.26 1.61
CA ASN A 483 27.54 -1.66 2.33
C ASN A 483 27.11 -0.40 3.11
N ASN A 484 25.98 -0.51 3.83
CA ASN A 484 25.41 0.56 4.67
C ASN A 484 25.01 1.83 3.91
N GLU A 485 24.68 1.70 2.62
CA GLU A 485 24.06 2.79 1.87
C GLU A 485 22.76 3.21 2.55
N LYS A 486 22.42 4.50 2.40
CA LYS A 486 21.27 5.10 3.07
C LYS A 486 19.95 4.44 2.67
N TYR A 487 19.84 4.02 1.40
CA TYR A 487 18.66 3.36 0.86
C TYR A 487 19.04 2.20 -0.06
N ILE A 488 18.18 1.20 -0.11
CA ILE A 488 18.22 0.10 -1.07
C ILE A 488 17.12 0.31 -2.11
N ILE A 489 17.53 0.50 -3.37
CA ILE A 489 16.64 0.59 -4.53
C ILE A 489 16.51 -0.78 -5.16
N GLY A 490 15.29 -1.19 -5.48
CA GLY A 490 15.02 -2.35 -6.32
C GLY A 490 14.27 -2.01 -7.59
N ILE A 491 14.63 -2.62 -8.71
CA ILE A 491 13.94 -2.46 -10.00
C ILE A 491 13.46 -3.82 -10.51
N GLU A 492 12.17 -3.91 -10.82
CA GLU A 492 11.46 -5.11 -11.30
C GLU A 492 10.42 -4.73 -12.36
N ASP A 493 9.75 -5.70 -12.98
CA ASP A 493 8.70 -5.50 -14.00
C ASP A 493 7.40 -6.26 -13.69
N SER A 494 7.45 -7.20 -12.73
CA SER A 494 6.40 -8.18 -12.43
C SER A 494 5.91 -8.14 -10.98
N MET A 495 4.67 -8.59 -10.73
CA MET A 495 4.13 -8.64 -9.36
C MET A 495 4.85 -9.68 -8.51
N VAL A 496 5.26 -10.79 -9.15
CA VAL A 496 6.05 -11.85 -8.54
C VAL A 496 7.38 -11.30 -8.01
N GLY A 497 8.06 -10.49 -8.82
CA GLY A 497 9.29 -9.84 -8.42
C GLY A 497 9.12 -8.72 -7.42
N TYR A 498 8.09 -7.87 -7.56
CA TYR A 498 7.74 -6.87 -6.54
C TYR A 498 7.58 -7.52 -5.15
N ASN A 499 6.89 -8.66 -5.06
CA ASN A 499 6.69 -9.36 -3.80
C ASN A 499 7.99 -9.92 -3.21
N ALA A 500 8.89 -10.42 -4.06
CA ALA A 500 10.21 -10.90 -3.64
C ALA A 500 11.13 -9.76 -3.16
N LEU A 501 11.02 -8.59 -3.80
CA LEU A 501 11.90 -7.45 -3.60
C LEU A 501 11.49 -6.59 -2.40
N LYS A 502 10.18 -6.47 -2.14
CA LYS A 502 9.59 -5.60 -1.10
C LYS A 502 10.14 -5.79 0.32
N PRO A 503 10.45 -7.01 0.81
CA PRO A 503 11.01 -7.18 2.16
C PRO A 503 12.43 -6.61 2.33
N ASN A 504 13.14 -6.38 1.21
CA ASN A 504 14.57 -6.08 1.20
C ASN A 504 14.93 -4.66 0.76
N THR A 505 13.94 -3.86 0.39
CA THR A 505 14.14 -2.59 -0.30
C THR A 505 13.39 -1.46 0.39
N ASP A 506 13.97 -0.27 0.31
CA ASP A 506 13.35 0.97 0.79
C ASP A 506 12.54 1.64 -0.32
N ILE A 507 13.03 1.50 -1.56
CA ILE A 507 12.49 2.12 -2.76
C ILE A 507 12.34 1.07 -3.85
N ILE A 508 11.16 1.00 -4.48
CA ILE A 508 10.86 0.04 -5.54
C ILE A 508 10.46 0.78 -6.81
N TYR A 509 11.16 0.51 -7.91
CA TYR A 509 10.77 0.91 -9.25
C TYR A 509 10.22 -0.30 -10.00
N ILE A 510 9.12 -0.11 -10.70
CA ILE A 510 8.53 -1.10 -11.57
C ILE A 510 8.54 -0.57 -13.00
N TYR A 511 9.26 -1.27 -13.87
CA TYR A 511 9.29 -1.04 -15.30
C TYR A 511 8.01 -1.62 -15.91
N ASN A 512 6.93 -0.85 -15.95
CA ASN A 512 5.67 -1.29 -16.54
C ASN A 512 4.68 -0.13 -16.77
N ASN A 513 3.77 -0.29 -17.74
CA ASN A 513 2.66 0.61 -18.04
C ASN A 513 1.30 0.15 -17.45
N THR A 514 1.27 -0.88 -16.60
CA THR A 514 0.01 -1.51 -16.17
C THR A 514 -0.61 -0.90 -14.92
N THR A 515 -1.92 -1.12 -14.75
CA THR A 515 -2.69 -0.70 -13.57
C THR A 515 -2.52 -1.61 -12.36
N ILE A 516 -1.85 -2.75 -12.54
CA ILE A 516 -1.70 -3.80 -11.52
C ILE A 516 -1.03 -3.26 -10.25
N PHE A 517 -0.06 -2.37 -10.41
CA PHE A 517 0.70 -1.75 -9.32
C PHE A 517 0.08 -0.46 -8.78
N LYS A 518 -1.12 -0.07 -9.24
CA LYS A 518 -1.74 1.20 -8.84
C LYS A 518 -1.88 1.33 -7.32
N ASN A 519 -2.01 0.21 -6.62
CA ASN A 519 -2.21 0.15 -5.17
C ASN A 519 -0.93 -0.16 -4.36
N ASN A 520 0.24 -0.19 -5.01
CA ASN A 520 1.50 -0.65 -4.44
C ASN A 520 2.43 0.53 -4.10
N ASP A 521 3.36 0.28 -3.19
CA ASP A 521 4.35 1.27 -2.72
C ASP A 521 5.57 1.23 -3.64
N CYS A 522 5.39 1.68 -4.89
CA CYS A 522 6.43 1.69 -5.92
C CYS A 522 6.29 2.85 -6.91
N TYR A 523 7.38 3.16 -7.60
CA TYR A 523 7.43 4.06 -8.75
C TYR A 523 7.20 3.30 -10.04
N LEU A 524 6.33 3.83 -10.89
CA LEU A 524 6.09 3.26 -12.20
C LEU A 524 6.83 4.10 -13.23
N PHE A 525 7.61 3.43 -14.08
CA PHE A 525 8.33 4.06 -15.17
C PHE A 525 8.33 3.13 -16.38
N ASN A 526 8.55 3.71 -17.56
CA ASN A 526 8.60 3.01 -18.84
C ASN A 526 9.81 3.44 -19.69
N ASP A 527 10.67 4.27 -19.11
CA ASP A 527 11.85 4.84 -19.73
C ASP A 527 12.86 5.15 -18.63
N TYR A 528 14.05 4.56 -18.72
CA TYR A 528 15.09 4.76 -17.71
C TYR A 528 15.55 6.22 -17.58
N ASN A 529 15.37 7.07 -18.60
CA ASN A 529 15.66 8.51 -18.46
C ASN A 529 14.79 9.20 -17.40
N ASN A 530 13.69 8.57 -16.96
CA ASN A 530 12.83 9.09 -15.89
C ASN A 530 13.34 8.77 -14.48
N ILE A 531 14.39 7.94 -14.34
CA ILE A 531 14.90 7.48 -13.03
C ILE A 531 16.33 7.96 -12.72
N PHE A 532 17.04 8.53 -13.69
CA PHE A 532 18.39 9.06 -13.49
C PHE A 532 18.60 10.38 -14.24
N THR A 533 19.57 11.17 -13.77
CA THR A 533 20.01 12.39 -14.46
C THR A 533 21.52 12.34 -14.61
N LEU A 534 21.98 12.60 -15.84
CA LEU A 534 23.40 12.61 -16.21
C LEU A 534 24.16 13.75 -15.54
#